data_AF-A0A2A6LN68-F1
#
_entry.id   AF-A0A2A6LN68-F1
#
_cell.length_a   1.000
_cell.length_b   1.000
_cell.length_c   1.000
_cell.angle_alpha   90.00
_cell.angle_beta   90.00
_cell.angle_gamma   90.00
#
_symmetry.space_group_name_H-M   'P 1'
#
loop_
_entity.id
_entity.type
_entity.pdbx_description
1 polymer ?
#
loop_
_entity_poly.entity_id
_entity_poly.type
_entity_poly.pdbx_seq_one_letter_code
_entity_poly.pdbx_strand_id
1 'polypeptide(L)'
;MAGFLLLACLAGCATQPVELATLPVTESPASQSFQAVRSHPSSGAFDLLYITDRAPVTASDGTLSYGAERAIFLSFGSVSITPTHKSPTSKSGLRVSAVSETGRFPATPYGVEATANGLRRPLAAVAAHDQAAASLQAEVARRLAAADRKEVLVFIHGYGNSFDDAALTTGEICRSLQNQFVCVVLTWPAGGSGGLFFGYNIDRESSEFSVADLKKAIRIVAEAQGVERLHLLAHSRGTDVLASVVQQLSIEAYVSRSSMWQRYKLANVVFFAPDIDLDVASSKMFAWVSDPDLAFGSKSRPSTVPPQGPLHLTVYSSPGDKALGASTLLFGSALRLGQLAVDRLPKDRSEAASRWAGSQMGGLVDFIEFSGGGFIGHSYFLSDPAVKADFIALIRDRAKAGDPRRQIVEIKRPFWRVSDVQQAFR
;
A
#
# COMPACT_ATOMS: atom_id res chain seq x y z
N MET A 1 -40.74 -6.91 40.04
CA MET A 1 -40.03 -7.74 39.05
C MET A 1 -38.54 -7.49 39.25
N ALA A 2 -37.84 -8.53 39.71
CA ALA A 2 -36.47 -8.47 40.20
C ALA A 2 -35.47 -8.37 39.04
N GLY A 3 -34.43 -7.55 39.22
CA GLY A 3 -33.28 -7.49 38.33
C GLY A 3 -32.34 -8.67 38.55
N PHE A 4 -31.63 -9.07 37.49
CA PHE A 4 -30.53 -10.01 37.57
C PHE A 4 -29.31 -9.42 36.84
N LEU A 5 -28.34 -8.98 37.64
CA LEU A 5 -26.94 -8.90 37.25
C LEU A 5 -26.42 -10.32 37.01
N LEU A 6 -25.68 -10.52 35.92
CA LEU A 6 -24.88 -11.73 35.73
C LEU A 6 -23.39 -11.34 35.77
N LEU A 7 -22.79 -11.69 36.91
CA LEU A 7 -21.36 -11.65 37.19
C LEU A 7 -20.59 -12.63 36.31
N ALA A 8 -19.39 -12.22 35.92
CA ALA A 8 -18.36 -13.05 35.32
C ALA A 8 -17.76 -14.03 36.34
N CYS A 9 -17.51 -15.27 35.89
CA CYS A 9 -16.57 -16.20 36.53
C CYS A 9 -15.52 -16.63 35.49
N LEU A 10 -14.31 -16.09 35.62
CA LEU A 10 -13.11 -16.59 34.94
C LEU A 10 -12.50 -17.69 35.83
N ALA A 11 -12.59 -18.94 35.38
CA ALA A 11 -11.81 -20.03 35.94
C ALA A 11 -10.50 -20.13 35.16
N GLY A 12 -9.37 -19.97 35.86
CA GLY A 12 -8.03 -20.12 35.32
C GLY A 12 -7.67 -21.59 35.13
N CYS A 13 -7.15 -21.92 33.95
CA CYS A 13 -6.42 -23.17 33.72
C CYS A 13 -4.91 -22.89 33.79
N ALA A 14 -4.25 -23.56 34.71
CA ALA A 14 -2.80 -23.55 34.89
C ALA A 14 -2.10 -24.21 33.69
N THR A 15 -1.03 -23.59 33.21
CA THR A 15 -0.12 -24.16 32.21
C THR A 15 1.03 -24.88 32.90
N GLN A 16 1.23 -26.16 32.59
CA GLN A 16 2.45 -26.89 32.96
C GLN A 16 3.57 -26.59 31.95
N PRO A 17 4.84 -26.49 32.38
CA PRO A 17 5.96 -26.32 31.48
C PRO A 17 6.29 -27.68 30.83
N VAL A 18 6.24 -27.74 29.50
CA VAL A 18 6.83 -28.84 28.73
C VAL A 18 8.28 -28.47 28.43
N GLU A 19 9.18 -29.25 28.99
CA GLU A 19 10.62 -29.20 28.77
C GLU A 19 10.93 -29.74 27.36
N LEU A 20 11.39 -28.89 26.44
CA LEU A 20 11.83 -29.32 25.11
C LEU A 20 13.25 -29.90 25.21
N ALA A 21 13.38 -31.20 24.96
CA ALA A 21 14.66 -31.87 24.78
C ALA A 21 15.39 -31.32 23.53
N THR A 22 16.64 -30.94 23.73
CA THR A 22 17.59 -30.56 22.69
C THR A 22 17.98 -31.80 21.86
N LEU A 23 17.82 -31.72 20.54
CA LEU A 23 18.33 -32.73 19.61
C LEU A 23 19.71 -32.32 19.06
N PRO A 24 20.60 -33.30 18.77
CA PRO A 24 21.99 -33.02 18.45
C PRO A 24 22.17 -32.54 17.01
N VAL A 25 23.10 -31.60 16.84
CA VAL A 25 23.56 -31.08 15.56
C VAL A 25 24.37 -32.17 14.85
N THR A 26 23.95 -32.56 13.65
CA THR A 26 24.76 -33.35 12.73
C THR A 26 25.13 -32.47 11.54
N GLU A 27 26.41 -32.14 11.43
CA GLU A 27 27.00 -31.45 10.28
C GLU A 27 27.08 -32.38 9.06
N SER A 28 26.74 -31.88 7.87
CA SER A 28 27.51 -32.17 6.66
C SER A 28 27.16 -31.26 5.46
N PRO A 29 28.07 -31.13 4.48
CA PRO A 29 28.33 -29.87 3.79
C PRO A 29 27.81 -29.85 2.36
N ALA A 30 27.37 -28.67 1.89
CA ALA A 30 27.43 -28.31 0.48
C ALA A 30 27.40 -26.78 0.35
N SER A 31 28.57 -26.23 0.06
CA SER A 31 28.80 -24.83 -0.23
C SER A 31 28.08 -24.42 -1.52
N GLN A 32 27.09 -23.55 -1.41
CA GLN A 32 26.74 -22.61 -2.46
C GLN A 32 26.93 -21.21 -1.91
N SER A 33 27.71 -20.41 -2.63
CA SER A 33 28.13 -19.07 -2.27
C SER A 33 26.93 -18.16 -2.01
N PHE A 34 26.56 -18.01 -0.74
CA PHE A 34 25.80 -16.85 -0.29
C PHE A 34 26.71 -15.64 -0.46
N GLN A 35 26.34 -14.72 -1.37
CA GLN A 35 26.89 -13.37 -1.34
C GLN A 35 26.76 -12.87 0.10
N ALA A 36 27.88 -12.48 0.70
CA ALA A 36 27.92 -11.97 2.06
C ALA A 36 26.87 -10.87 2.21
N VAL A 37 25.80 -11.17 2.95
CA VAL A 37 24.79 -10.21 3.36
C VAL A 37 25.55 -9.11 4.09
N ARG A 38 25.65 -7.93 3.49
CA ARG A 38 26.07 -6.74 4.24
C ARG A 38 25.05 -6.55 5.35
N SER A 39 25.41 -6.97 6.56
CA SER A 39 24.64 -6.70 7.77
C SER A 39 24.65 -5.19 7.97
N HIS A 40 23.60 -4.52 7.49
CA HIS A 40 23.34 -3.15 7.90
C HIS A 40 23.07 -3.19 9.41
N PRO A 41 23.83 -2.47 10.25
CA PRO A 41 23.55 -2.42 11.68
C PRO A 41 22.18 -1.76 11.88
N SER A 42 21.15 -2.55 12.14
CA SER A 42 19.75 -2.10 12.18
C SER A 42 19.36 -1.46 13.52
N SER A 43 20.29 -0.84 14.25
CA SER A 43 20.05 -0.24 15.56
C SER A 43 19.94 1.29 15.54
N GLY A 44 20.17 1.94 14.39
CA GLY A 44 20.10 3.39 14.25
C GLY A 44 18.70 3.93 13.96
N ALA A 45 18.53 5.23 14.19
CA ALA A 45 17.42 6.00 13.64
C ALA A 45 17.44 5.91 12.10
N PHE A 46 16.27 5.92 11.47
CA PHE A 46 16.15 5.98 10.02
C PHE A 46 15.01 6.91 9.62
N ASP A 47 15.12 7.52 8.44
CA ASP A 47 14.18 8.52 7.98
C ASP A 47 13.39 8.04 6.76
N LEU A 48 12.09 8.30 6.75
CA LEU A 48 11.22 8.12 5.59
C LEU A 48 10.91 9.47 4.95
N LEU A 49 10.64 9.47 3.64
CA LEU A 49 10.01 10.61 2.99
C LEU A 49 8.50 10.51 3.25
N TYR A 50 7.89 11.53 3.84
CA TYR A 50 6.43 11.60 3.91
C TYR A 50 5.90 12.60 2.88
N ILE A 51 4.69 12.34 2.38
CA ILE A 51 3.91 13.30 1.61
C ILE A 51 2.46 13.20 2.11
N THR A 52 1.83 14.33 2.44
CA THR A 52 0.52 14.34 3.08
C THR A 52 -0.32 15.57 2.77
N ASP A 53 -1.63 15.37 2.68
CA ASP A 53 -2.70 16.37 2.67
C ASP A 53 -3.44 16.42 4.02
N ARG A 54 -2.84 15.92 5.09
CA ARG A 54 -3.28 16.15 6.47
C ARG A 54 -2.96 17.57 6.91
N ALA A 55 -3.83 18.16 7.72
CA ALA A 55 -3.57 19.43 8.35
C ALA A 55 -2.41 19.31 9.36
N PRO A 56 -1.43 20.23 9.33
CA PRO A 56 -0.35 20.24 10.31
C PRO A 56 -0.90 20.62 11.69
N VAL A 57 -0.35 19.99 12.72
CA VAL A 57 -0.60 20.29 14.12
C VAL A 57 0.74 20.65 14.75
N THR A 58 0.89 21.89 15.19
CA THR A 58 2.08 22.35 15.91
C THR A 58 1.78 22.36 17.40
N ALA A 59 2.51 21.54 18.15
CA ALA A 59 2.42 21.53 19.61
C ALA A 59 2.95 22.84 20.21
N SER A 60 2.65 23.09 21.49
CA SER A 60 3.09 24.32 22.19
C SER A 60 4.61 24.48 22.26
N ASP A 61 5.36 23.39 22.15
CA ASP A 61 6.83 23.38 22.10
C ASP A 61 7.40 23.55 20.68
N GLY A 62 6.54 23.78 19.68
CA GLY A 62 6.93 23.94 18.28
C GLY A 62 7.06 22.64 17.49
N THR A 63 6.82 21.48 18.12
CA THR A 63 6.90 20.18 17.44
C THR A 63 5.82 20.05 16.38
N LEU A 64 6.22 19.76 15.14
CA LEU A 64 5.33 19.49 14.01
C LEU A 64 4.81 18.05 14.08
N SER A 65 3.51 17.89 13.84
CA SER A 65 2.82 16.63 13.61
C SER A 65 1.69 16.84 12.59
N TYR A 66 0.94 15.79 12.25
CA TYR A 66 -0.19 15.88 11.33
C TYR A 66 -1.43 15.21 11.92
N GLY A 67 -2.55 15.93 11.89
CA GLY A 67 -3.83 15.48 12.43
C GLY A 67 -4.67 14.64 11.45
N ALA A 68 -5.96 14.52 11.74
CA ALA A 68 -6.95 13.87 10.87
C ALA A 68 -7.72 14.85 9.98
N GLU A 69 -7.52 16.16 10.15
CA GLU A 69 -8.18 17.19 9.35
C GLU A 69 -7.56 17.31 7.96
N ARG A 70 -8.35 17.74 6.98
CA ARG A 70 -7.91 17.93 5.59
C ARG A 70 -7.15 19.24 5.46
N ALA A 71 -5.96 19.20 4.86
CA ALA A 71 -5.30 20.37 4.30
C ALA A 71 -5.67 20.51 2.83
N ILE A 72 -5.96 21.73 2.39
CA ILE A 72 -6.19 22.03 0.97
C ILE A 72 -4.87 22.11 0.17
N PHE A 73 -3.78 21.54 0.68
CA PHE A 73 -2.45 21.55 0.07
C PHE A 73 -1.72 20.25 0.43
N LEU A 74 -0.74 19.87 -0.41
CA LEU A 74 0.18 18.78 -0.11
C LEU A 74 1.46 19.30 0.53
N SER A 75 1.88 18.69 1.63
CA SER A 75 3.17 18.92 2.29
C SER A 75 4.04 17.68 2.18
N PHE A 76 5.36 17.83 2.16
CA PHE A 76 6.31 16.73 2.15
C PHE A 76 7.56 17.04 2.96
N GLY A 77 8.22 16.00 3.45
CA GLY A 77 9.42 16.15 4.27
C GLY A 77 9.94 14.84 4.82
N SER A 78 10.67 14.92 5.92
CA SER A 78 11.28 13.75 6.58
C SER A 78 10.55 13.40 7.87
N VAL A 79 10.30 12.12 8.09
CA VAL A 79 9.87 11.58 9.39
C VAL A 79 10.95 10.62 9.90
N SER A 80 11.49 10.91 11.09
CA SER A 80 12.55 10.14 11.72
C SER A 80 11.97 9.10 12.66
N ILE A 81 12.33 7.83 12.45
CA ILE A 81 11.88 6.69 13.24
C ILE A 81 13.05 6.13 14.03
N THR A 82 12.83 5.90 15.33
CA THR A 82 13.84 5.32 16.21
C THR A 82 13.34 4.02 16.84
N PRO A 83 14.21 3.01 17.01
CA PRO A 83 13.88 1.85 17.82
C PRO A 83 13.54 2.25 19.26
N THR A 84 12.58 1.57 19.87
CA THR A 84 12.28 1.69 21.30
C THR A 84 12.95 0.55 22.06
N HIS A 85 13.84 0.89 23.00
CA HIS A 85 14.36 -0.09 23.94
C HIS A 85 13.33 -0.25 25.07
N LYS A 86 12.62 -1.39 25.09
CA LYS A 86 11.73 -1.82 26.18
C LYS A 86 10.57 -0.85 26.49
N SER A 87 9.41 -1.06 25.86
CA SER A 87 8.13 -0.75 26.51
C SER A 87 7.14 -1.89 26.30
N PRO A 88 6.51 -2.44 27.35
CA PRO A 88 5.44 -3.45 27.23
C PRO A 88 4.20 -2.94 26.48
N THR A 89 4.09 -1.62 26.27
CA THR A 89 2.92 -0.97 25.65
C THR A 89 3.09 -0.62 24.17
N SER A 90 4.31 -0.73 23.64
CA SER A 90 4.59 -0.38 22.24
C SER A 90 4.32 -1.60 21.35
N LYS A 91 3.23 -1.57 20.57
CA LYS A 91 2.88 -2.66 19.62
C LYS A 91 3.92 -2.84 18.51
N SER A 92 4.67 -1.79 18.18
CA SER A 92 5.86 -1.83 17.33
C SER A 92 7.10 -1.50 18.17
N GLY A 93 8.25 -2.12 17.88
CA GLY A 93 9.52 -1.75 18.51
C GLY A 93 10.08 -0.40 18.03
N LEU A 94 9.22 0.51 17.57
CA LEU A 94 9.54 1.74 16.84
C LEU A 94 8.70 2.91 17.38
N ARG A 95 9.24 4.13 17.30
CA ARG A 95 8.49 5.37 17.53
C ARG A 95 8.88 6.46 16.53
N VAL A 96 7.95 7.35 16.22
CA VAL A 96 8.27 8.62 15.55
C VAL A 96 9.02 9.49 16.55
N SER A 97 10.14 10.07 16.10
CA SER A 97 11.03 10.88 16.94
C SER A 97 11.12 12.33 16.49
N ALA A 98 10.96 12.61 15.20
CA ALA A 98 10.91 13.95 14.65
C ALA A 98 10.16 13.97 13.32
N VAL A 99 9.51 15.09 13.02
CA VAL A 99 8.90 15.39 11.72
C VAL A 99 9.43 16.75 11.26
N SER A 100 9.91 16.84 10.03
CA SER A 100 10.43 18.06 9.44
C SER A 100 9.85 18.26 8.05
N GLU A 101 9.16 19.38 7.83
CA GLU A 101 8.62 19.76 6.52
C GLU A 101 9.73 20.34 5.64
N THR A 102 9.93 19.76 4.46
CA THR A 102 10.88 20.24 3.44
C THR A 102 10.21 21.19 2.45
N GLY A 103 8.94 20.94 2.13
CA GLY A 103 8.22 21.76 1.17
C GLY A 103 6.73 21.50 1.14
N ARG A 104 6.01 22.39 0.44
CA ARG A 104 4.56 22.38 0.33
C ARG A 104 4.12 22.90 -1.03
N PHE A 105 3.09 22.27 -1.59
CA PHE A 105 2.43 22.72 -2.82
C PHE A 105 1.45 23.86 -2.54
N PRO A 106 1.17 24.73 -3.52
CA PRO A 106 0.14 25.75 -3.37
C PRO A 106 -1.23 25.11 -3.12
N ALA A 107 -2.07 25.83 -2.38
CA ALA A 107 -3.42 25.40 -2.04
C ALA A 107 -4.27 25.16 -3.30
N THR A 108 -5.10 24.13 -3.27
CA THR A 108 -6.02 23.74 -4.34
C THR A 108 -7.48 23.91 -3.90
N PRO A 109 -8.40 24.29 -4.81
CA PRO A 109 -8.18 24.53 -6.24
C PRO A 109 -7.40 25.82 -6.52
N TYR A 110 -6.63 25.84 -7.60
CA TYR A 110 -5.99 27.08 -8.07
C TYR A 110 -7.05 28.04 -8.61
N GLY A 111 -6.82 29.34 -8.44
CA GLY A 111 -7.61 30.37 -9.10
C GLY A 111 -7.55 30.25 -10.64
N VAL A 112 -8.45 30.97 -11.32
CA VAL A 112 -8.48 31.09 -12.77
C VAL A 112 -8.58 32.57 -13.13
N GLU A 113 -7.70 33.03 -14.01
CA GLU A 113 -7.62 34.41 -14.49
C GLU A 113 -8.09 34.49 -15.95
N ALA A 114 -8.87 35.52 -16.27
CA ALA A 114 -9.19 35.85 -17.65
C ALA A 114 -8.04 36.66 -18.29
N THR A 115 -7.73 36.34 -19.54
CA THR A 115 -6.73 37.05 -20.36
C THR A 115 -7.29 37.31 -21.76
N ALA A 116 -6.60 38.11 -22.56
CA ALA A 116 -6.94 38.31 -23.97
C ALA A 116 -7.04 37.01 -24.78
N ASN A 117 -6.34 35.95 -24.36
CA ASN A 117 -6.30 34.64 -25.03
C ASN A 117 -7.18 33.58 -24.33
N GLY A 118 -8.07 33.99 -23.43
CA GLY A 118 -8.95 33.10 -22.67
C GLY A 118 -8.54 32.90 -21.21
N LEU A 119 -9.03 31.81 -20.60
CA LEU A 119 -8.80 31.50 -19.18
C LEU A 119 -7.46 30.80 -18.97
N ARG A 120 -6.74 31.17 -17.91
CA ARG A 120 -5.49 30.50 -17.49
C ARG A 120 -5.40 30.38 -15.97
N ARG A 121 -4.46 29.55 -15.51
CA ARG A 121 -4.04 29.54 -14.10
C ARG A 121 -3.15 30.75 -13.80
N PRO A 122 -3.20 31.32 -12.57
CA PRO A 122 -2.25 32.32 -12.12
C PRO A 122 -0.81 31.84 -12.27
N LEU A 123 0.06 32.66 -12.86
CA LEU A 123 1.47 32.31 -13.07
C LEU A 123 2.19 32.02 -11.74
N ALA A 124 1.86 32.74 -10.67
CA ALA A 124 2.42 32.51 -9.35
C ALA A 124 2.06 31.12 -8.79
N ALA A 125 0.82 30.66 -9.00
CA ALA A 125 0.39 29.33 -8.56
C ALA A 125 1.10 28.23 -9.35
N VAL A 126 1.28 28.42 -10.66
CA VAL A 126 2.05 27.49 -11.51
C VAL A 126 3.51 27.46 -11.09
N ALA A 127 4.15 28.61 -10.90
CA ALA A 127 5.54 28.68 -10.46
C ALA A 127 5.77 28.03 -9.08
N ALA A 128 4.87 28.27 -8.12
CA ALA A 128 4.92 27.63 -6.81
C ALA A 128 4.72 26.10 -6.89
N HIS A 129 3.85 25.64 -7.77
CA HIS A 129 3.69 24.21 -8.05
C HIS A 129 4.96 23.61 -8.62
N ASP A 130 5.55 24.23 -9.64
CA ASP A 130 6.75 23.73 -10.32
C ASP A 130 7.95 23.70 -9.36
N GLN A 131 8.09 24.72 -8.51
CA GLN A 131 9.12 24.76 -7.47
C GLN A 131 8.94 23.64 -6.43
N ALA A 132 7.71 23.40 -5.96
CA ALA A 132 7.43 22.32 -5.01
C ALA A 132 7.67 20.94 -5.65
N ALA A 133 7.28 20.75 -6.91
CA ALA A 133 7.53 19.52 -7.65
C ALA A 133 9.02 19.25 -7.83
N ALA A 134 9.79 20.26 -8.24
CA ALA A 134 11.24 20.16 -8.39
C ALA A 134 11.94 19.83 -7.06
N SER A 135 11.50 20.45 -5.96
CA SER A 135 12.02 20.17 -4.62
C SER A 135 11.74 18.73 -4.18
N LEU A 136 10.51 18.23 -4.39
CA LEU A 136 10.17 16.83 -4.12
C LEU A 136 11.00 15.85 -4.98
N GLN A 137 11.17 16.13 -6.27
CA GLN A 137 11.99 15.32 -7.16
C GLN A 137 13.47 15.31 -6.74
N ALA A 138 14.00 16.46 -6.33
CA ALA A 138 15.36 16.57 -5.83
C ALA A 138 15.56 15.76 -4.53
N GLU A 139 14.58 15.78 -3.63
CA GLU A 139 14.63 14.99 -2.40
C GLU A 139 14.58 13.48 -2.68
N VAL A 140 13.73 13.04 -3.60
CA VAL A 140 13.71 11.63 -4.05
C VAL A 140 15.06 11.24 -4.68
N ALA A 141 15.60 12.06 -5.59
CA ALA A 141 16.88 11.81 -6.24
C ALA A 141 18.04 11.76 -5.24
N ARG A 142 18.05 12.64 -4.23
CA ARG A 142 19.04 12.65 -3.14
C ARG A 142 19.00 11.35 -2.33
N ARG A 143 17.80 10.88 -1.96
CA ARG A 143 17.64 9.60 -1.25
C ARG A 143 18.06 8.41 -2.12
N LEU A 144 17.71 8.44 -3.41
CA LEU A 144 18.11 7.40 -4.36
C LEU A 144 19.61 7.32 -4.53
N ALA A 145 20.34 8.44 -4.47
CA ALA A 145 21.80 8.45 -4.54
C ALA A 145 22.43 7.63 -3.39
N ALA A 146 21.83 7.66 -2.19
CA ALA A 146 22.27 6.92 -1.02
C ALA A 146 21.71 5.49 -0.93
N ALA A 147 20.63 5.17 -1.66
CA ALA A 147 19.98 3.86 -1.63
C ALA A 147 20.75 2.79 -2.44
N ASP A 148 20.75 1.56 -1.92
CA ASP A 148 21.32 0.38 -2.57
C ASP A 148 20.62 0.06 -3.90
N ARG A 149 19.29 0.25 -3.96
CA ARG A 149 18.50 0.10 -5.17
C ARG A 149 17.91 1.44 -5.61
N LYS A 150 17.88 1.64 -6.92
CA LYS A 150 17.30 2.83 -7.56
C LYS A 150 15.79 2.70 -7.70
N GLU A 151 15.14 2.32 -6.61
CA GLU A 151 13.74 1.94 -6.57
C GLU A 151 13.02 2.63 -5.42
N VAL A 152 11.79 3.06 -5.66
CA VAL A 152 10.95 3.74 -4.69
C VAL A 152 9.82 2.82 -4.27
N LEU A 153 9.63 2.68 -2.97
CA LEU A 153 8.50 1.99 -2.38
C LEU A 153 7.59 3.01 -1.70
N VAL A 154 6.33 3.04 -2.11
CA VAL A 154 5.30 3.91 -1.57
C VAL A 154 4.29 3.08 -0.81
N PHE A 155 3.98 3.46 0.42
CA PHE A 155 2.90 2.86 1.20
C PHE A 155 1.77 3.84 1.49
N ILE A 156 0.52 3.40 1.33
CA ILE A 156 -0.71 4.13 1.65
C ILE A 156 -1.48 3.37 2.74
N HIS A 157 -1.74 4.02 3.87
CA HIS A 157 -2.40 3.40 5.03
C HIS A 157 -3.92 3.25 4.88
N GLY A 158 -4.53 2.54 5.82
CA GLY A 158 -5.96 2.24 5.88
C GLY A 158 -6.80 3.22 6.72
N TYR A 159 -8.04 2.81 6.97
CA TYR A 159 -9.01 3.51 7.79
C TYR A 159 -8.55 3.69 9.24
N GLY A 160 -8.81 4.85 9.84
CA GLY A 160 -8.57 5.09 11.27
C GLY A 160 -7.10 5.20 11.69
N ASN A 161 -6.15 5.15 10.75
CA ASN A 161 -4.73 5.29 11.06
C ASN A 161 -4.36 6.76 11.25
N SER A 162 -3.50 7.05 12.23
CA SER A 162 -2.81 8.33 12.38
C SER A 162 -1.64 8.48 11.39
N PHE A 163 -1.06 9.69 11.31
CA PHE A 163 0.21 9.90 10.58
C PHE A 163 1.32 8.98 11.11
N ASP A 164 1.45 8.88 12.43
CA ASP A 164 2.47 8.05 13.08
C ASP A 164 2.26 6.57 12.79
N ASP A 165 1.04 6.06 12.85
CA ASP A 165 0.74 4.65 12.51
C ASP A 165 1.19 4.32 11.09
N ALA A 166 0.94 5.23 10.14
CA ALA A 166 1.33 5.07 8.75
C ALA A 166 2.86 5.11 8.57
N ALA A 167 3.54 6.04 9.24
CA ALA A 167 5.00 6.15 9.20
C ALA A 167 5.66 4.91 9.82
N LEU A 168 5.19 4.44 10.97
CA LEU A 168 5.71 3.25 11.65
C LEU A 168 5.50 1.99 10.81
N THR A 169 4.30 1.81 10.24
CA THR A 169 4.01 0.70 9.33
C THR A 169 4.95 0.69 8.13
N THR A 170 5.15 1.86 7.50
CA THR A 170 6.09 2.01 6.38
C THR A 170 7.51 1.66 6.81
N GLY A 171 7.93 2.09 7.99
CA GLY A 171 9.24 1.75 8.55
C GLY A 171 9.43 0.25 8.77
N GLU A 172 8.41 -0.46 9.25
CA GLU A 172 8.45 -1.92 9.39
C GLU A 172 8.55 -2.63 8.03
N ILE A 173 7.79 -2.19 7.04
CA ILE A 173 7.87 -2.71 5.66
C ILE A 173 9.30 -2.55 5.13
N CYS A 174 9.87 -1.35 5.25
CA CYS A 174 11.19 -1.03 4.72
C CYS A 174 12.31 -1.80 5.41
N ARG A 175 12.25 -1.93 6.74
CA ARG A 175 13.19 -2.78 7.49
C ARG A 175 13.11 -4.24 7.07
N SER A 176 11.90 -4.73 6.82
CA SER A 176 11.68 -6.11 6.35
C SER A 176 12.26 -6.35 4.96
N LEU A 177 12.29 -5.30 4.13
CA LEU A 177 12.96 -5.26 2.84
C LEU A 177 14.44 -4.82 2.93
N GLN A 178 15.03 -4.90 4.12
CA GLN A 178 16.44 -4.60 4.41
C GLN A 178 16.87 -3.16 4.05
N ASN A 179 15.93 -2.21 4.03
CA ASN A 179 16.19 -0.79 3.75
C ASN A 179 16.91 -0.52 2.41
N GLN A 180 16.74 -1.40 1.42
CA GLN A 180 17.41 -1.26 0.11
C GLN A 180 16.75 -0.20 -0.80
N PHE A 181 15.59 0.31 -0.42
CA PHE A 181 14.70 1.15 -1.25
C PHE A 181 14.58 2.55 -0.66
N VAL A 182 14.23 3.53 -1.50
CA VAL A 182 13.72 4.81 -1.00
C VAL A 182 12.27 4.62 -0.58
N CYS A 183 12.03 4.76 0.72
CA CYS A 183 10.71 4.54 1.30
C CYS A 183 9.94 5.84 1.47
N VAL A 184 8.71 5.83 0.95
CA VAL A 184 7.79 6.94 0.96
C VAL A 184 6.49 6.52 1.64
N VAL A 185 6.04 7.31 2.61
CA VAL A 185 4.69 7.16 3.17
C VAL A 185 3.79 8.26 2.60
N LEU A 186 2.69 7.84 1.97
CA LEU A 186 1.62 8.74 1.56
C LEU A 186 0.50 8.65 2.60
N THR A 187 0.25 9.74 3.30
CA THR A 187 -0.79 9.78 4.33
C THR A 187 -1.94 10.68 3.93
N TRP A 188 -3.16 10.20 4.14
CA TRP A 188 -4.41 10.89 3.88
C TRP A 188 -5.18 11.15 5.18
N PRO A 189 -6.15 12.08 5.26
CA PRO A 189 -6.76 12.54 6.51
C PRO A 189 -7.76 11.53 7.10
N ALA A 190 -7.21 10.43 7.63
CA ALA A 190 -7.91 9.37 8.34
C ALA A 190 -7.79 9.55 9.87
N GLY A 191 -8.70 8.91 10.61
CA GLY A 191 -8.73 8.91 12.07
C GLY A 191 -9.51 10.08 12.66
N GLY A 192 -10.50 10.60 11.91
CA GLY A 192 -11.36 11.71 12.38
C GLY A 192 -12.23 11.34 13.58
N SER A 193 -12.53 12.32 14.42
CA SER A 193 -13.35 12.15 15.63
C SER A 193 -14.86 12.17 15.32
N GLY A 194 -15.43 11.01 15.00
CA GLY A 194 -16.88 10.83 14.79
C GLY A 194 -17.49 9.55 15.40
N GLY A 195 -16.73 8.76 16.15
CA GLY A 195 -17.14 7.40 16.56
C GLY A 195 -17.15 6.42 15.37
N LEU A 196 -17.45 5.13 15.61
CA LEU A 196 -17.22 4.06 14.61
C LEU A 196 -17.99 4.26 13.29
N PHE A 197 -19.22 4.78 13.34
CA PHE A 197 -20.07 4.95 12.16
C PHE A 197 -19.81 6.28 11.41
N PHE A 198 -19.83 7.43 12.09
CA PHE A 198 -19.56 8.71 11.42
C PHE A 198 -18.08 8.85 11.07
N GLY A 199 -17.17 8.29 11.88
CA GLY A 199 -15.74 8.25 11.59
C GLY A 199 -15.42 7.52 10.28
N TYR A 200 -16.07 6.37 10.01
CA TYR A 200 -15.87 5.68 8.74
C TYR A 200 -16.35 6.49 7.54
N ASN A 201 -17.51 7.14 7.62
CA ASN A 201 -17.99 7.98 6.53
C ASN A 201 -17.10 9.21 6.30
N ILE A 202 -16.61 9.84 7.38
CA ILE A 202 -15.65 10.95 7.28
C ILE A 202 -14.36 10.49 6.60
N ASP A 203 -13.78 9.39 7.06
CA ASP A 203 -12.56 8.82 6.47
C ASP A 203 -12.80 8.37 5.03
N ARG A 204 -13.97 7.83 4.69
CA ARG A 204 -14.34 7.52 3.31
C ARG A 204 -14.30 8.77 2.44
N GLU A 205 -14.97 9.85 2.84
CA GLU A 205 -14.94 11.10 2.08
C GLU A 205 -13.53 11.72 2.04
N SER A 206 -12.74 11.55 3.11
CA SER A 206 -11.34 12.00 3.15
C SER A 206 -10.47 11.17 2.21
N SER A 207 -10.76 9.88 2.06
CA SER A 207 -10.07 9.00 1.12
C SER A 207 -10.32 9.43 -0.33
N GLU A 208 -11.55 9.83 -0.67
CA GLU A 208 -11.90 10.37 -2.00
C GLU A 208 -11.27 11.75 -2.23
N PHE A 209 -11.27 12.62 -1.22
CA PHE A 209 -10.59 13.92 -1.24
C PHE A 209 -9.10 13.78 -1.63
N SER A 210 -8.45 12.74 -1.10
CA SER A 210 -6.99 12.56 -1.20
C SER A 210 -6.54 12.00 -2.56
N VAL A 211 -7.46 11.46 -3.37
CA VAL A 211 -7.11 10.80 -4.65
C VAL A 211 -6.34 11.73 -5.59
N ALA A 212 -6.79 12.97 -5.74
CA ALA A 212 -6.17 13.92 -6.66
C ALA A 212 -4.75 14.30 -6.22
N ASP A 213 -4.57 14.44 -4.91
CA ASP A 213 -3.29 14.83 -4.31
C ASP A 213 -2.29 13.66 -4.31
N LEU A 214 -2.72 12.45 -3.92
CA LEU A 214 -1.87 11.26 -3.97
C LEU A 214 -1.49 10.89 -5.41
N LYS A 215 -2.38 11.08 -6.40
CA LYS A 215 -2.02 10.95 -7.82
C LYS A 215 -0.90 11.90 -8.22
N LYS A 216 -1.03 13.18 -7.86
CA LYS A 216 -0.02 14.22 -8.14
C LYS A 216 1.32 13.85 -7.49
N ALA A 217 1.31 13.42 -6.23
CA ALA A 217 2.51 12.97 -5.53
C ALA A 217 3.18 11.78 -6.22
N ILE A 218 2.42 10.72 -6.54
CA ILE A 218 2.94 9.52 -7.21
C ILE A 218 3.54 9.86 -8.57
N ARG A 219 2.89 10.73 -9.36
CA ARG A 219 3.43 11.19 -10.65
C ARG A 219 4.78 11.90 -10.47
N ILE A 220 4.87 12.85 -9.53
CA ILE A 220 6.09 13.63 -9.30
C ILE A 220 7.23 12.74 -8.80
N VAL A 221 6.93 11.82 -7.88
CA VAL A 221 7.89 10.82 -7.39
C VAL A 221 8.38 9.94 -8.54
N ALA A 222 7.47 9.44 -9.38
CA ALA A 222 7.81 8.59 -10.52
C ALA A 222 8.69 9.32 -11.56
N GLU A 223 8.54 10.64 -11.70
CA GLU A 223 9.29 11.47 -12.65
C GLU A 223 10.67 11.89 -12.14
N ALA A 224 10.98 11.66 -10.86
CA ALA A 224 12.28 12.00 -10.28
C ALA A 224 13.45 11.29 -10.98
N GLN A 225 14.58 11.99 -11.08
CA GLN A 225 15.80 11.46 -11.68
C GLN A 225 16.32 10.26 -10.88
N GLY A 226 16.70 9.19 -11.60
CA GLY A 226 17.25 7.98 -11.01
C GLY A 226 16.20 6.95 -10.59
N VAL A 227 14.90 7.23 -10.65
CA VAL A 227 13.87 6.21 -10.38
C VAL A 227 13.85 5.19 -11.53
N GLU A 228 14.21 3.94 -11.22
CA GLU A 228 14.15 2.81 -12.16
C GLU A 228 12.89 1.95 -11.99
N ARG A 229 12.37 1.84 -10.76
CA ARG A 229 11.12 1.13 -10.46
C ARG A 229 10.36 1.80 -9.34
N LEU A 230 9.04 1.79 -9.46
CA LEU A 230 8.09 2.22 -8.46
C LEU A 230 7.25 1.03 -8.00
N HIS A 231 7.13 0.87 -6.69
CA HIS A 231 6.26 -0.12 -6.04
C HIS A 231 5.23 0.61 -5.18
N LEU A 232 3.94 0.38 -5.45
CA LEU A 232 2.83 1.01 -4.74
C LEU A 232 2.12 -0.04 -3.88
N LEU A 233 2.13 0.17 -2.57
CA LEU A 233 1.52 -0.74 -1.60
C LEU A 233 0.40 0.01 -0.89
N ALA A 234 -0.72 -0.65 -0.65
CA ALA A 234 -1.79 -0.07 0.14
C ALA A 234 -2.49 -1.11 1.02
N HIS A 235 -3.05 -0.65 2.13
CA HIS A 235 -3.77 -1.48 3.09
C HIS A 235 -5.21 -1.01 3.28
N SER A 236 -6.14 -1.94 3.42
CA SER A 236 -7.53 -1.66 3.82
C SER A 236 -8.18 -0.61 2.91
N ARG A 237 -8.75 0.47 3.47
CA ARG A 237 -9.33 1.58 2.71
C ARG A 237 -8.34 2.29 1.80
N GLY A 238 -7.05 2.29 2.13
CA GLY A 238 -6.00 2.84 1.27
C GLY A 238 -5.93 2.16 -0.09
N THR A 239 -6.38 0.91 -0.23
CA THR A 239 -6.42 0.23 -1.52
C THR A 239 -7.44 0.83 -2.46
N ASP A 240 -8.54 1.39 -1.93
CA ASP A 240 -9.54 2.10 -2.73
C ASP A 240 -8.99 3.41 -3.29
N VAL A 241 -8.24 4.15 -2.46
CA VAL A 241 -7.49 5.35 -2.88
C VAL A 241 -6.48 4.99 -3.97
N LEU A 242 -5.66 3.97 -3.73
CA LEU A 242 -4.64 3.55 -4.69
C LEU A 242 -5.27 3.02 -6.00
N ALA A 243 -6.39 2.29 -5.93
CA ALA A 243 -7.12 1.85 -7.12
C ALA A 243 -7.63 3.03 -7.95
N SER A 244 -8.18 4.08 -7.31
CA SER A 244 -8.58 5.31 -8.00
C SER A 244 -7.39 6.04 -8.63
N VAL A 245 -6.25 6.11 -7.94
CA VAL A 245 -5.03 6.72 -8.47
C VAL A 245 -4.50 5.93 -9.68
N VAL A 246 -4.40 4.60 -9.57
CA VAL A 246 -3.96 3.72 -10.66
C VAL A 246 -4.89 3.82 -11.86
N GLN A 247 -6.21 3.91 -11.66
CA GLN A 247 -7.17 4.16 -12.73
C GLN A 247 -6.83 5.45 -13.50
N GLN A 248 -6.68 6.57 -12.78
CA GLN A 248 -6.40 7.87 -13.40
C GLN A 248 -5.03 7.90 -14.10
N LEU A 249 -3.99 7.35 -13.49
CA LEU A 249 -2.66 7.27 -14.09
C LEU A 249 -2.65 6.34 -15.32
N SER A 250 -3.41 5.25 -15.30
CA SER A 250 -3.49 4.32 -16.44
C SER A 250 -4.15 4.99 -17.64
N ILE A 251 -5.21 5.78 -17.39
CA ILE A 251 -5.84 6.62 -18.42
C ILE A 251 -4.85 7.69 -18.92
N GLU A 252 -4.15 8.40 -18.02
CA GLU A 252 -3.14 9.40 -18.41
C GLU A 252 -2.02 8.79 -19.28
N ALA A 253 -1.53 7.60 -18.93
CA ALA A 253 -0.53 6.88 -19.71
C ALA A 253 -1.07 6.45 -21.08
N TYR A 254 -2.26 5.85 -21.12
CA TYR A 254 -2.89 5.37 -22.35
C TYR A 254 -3.14 6.52 -23.34
N VAL A 255 -3.73 7.62 -22.87
CA VAL A 255 -3.96 8.82 -23.68
C VAL A 255 -2.65 9.41 -24.19
N SER A 256 -1.56 9.28 -23.43
CA SER A 256 -0.22 9.70 -23.83
C SER A 256 0.50 8.70 -24.75
N ARG A 257 -0.20 7.68 -25.28
CA ARG A 257 0.35 6.59 -26.09
C ARG A 257 1.46 5.79 -25.39
N SER A 258 1.33 5.62 -24.08
CA SER A 258 2.30 4.97 -23.22
C SER A 258 1.64 3.93 -22.32
N SER A 259 2.43 3.22 -21.52
CA SER A 259 1.94 2.32 -20.45
C SER A 259 2.36 2.83 -19.08
N MET A 260 1.76 2.27 -18.03
CA MET A 260 2.11 2.58 -16.63
C MET A 260 3.60 2.34 -16.36
N TRP A 261 4.17 1.28 -16.92
CA TRP A 261 5.60 1.00 -16.83
C TRP A 261 6.44 2.07 -17.53
N GLN A 262 6.16 2.37 -18.79
CA GLN A 262 6.98 3.31 -19.57
C GLN A 262 6.93 4.74 -19.00
N ARG A 263 5.76 5.18 -18.53
CA ARG A 263 5.57 6.54 -18.05
C ARG A 263 5.96 6.73 -16.59
N TYR A 264 5.59 5.79 -15.73
CA TYR A 264 5.71 5.95 -14.27
C TYR A 264 6.66 4.93 -13.62
N LYS A 265 7.32 4.08 -14.41
CA LYS A 265 8.17 2.98 -13.93
C LYS A 265 7.46 2.05 -12.94
N LEU A 266 6.12 1.98 -13.02
CA LEU A 266 5.32 1.20 -12.08
C LEU A 266 5.54 -0.30 -12.34
N ALA A 267 6.18 -0.96 -11.38
CA ALA A 267 6.49 -2.39 -11.44
C ALA A 267 5.48 -3.20 -10.65
N ASN A 268 5.16 -2.80 -9.42
CA ASN A 268 4.23 -3.53 -8.57
C ASN A 268 3.14 -2.62 -8.00
N VAL A 269 1.92 -3.11 -7.99
CA VAL A 269 0.81 -2.63 -7.16
C VAL A 269 0.44 -3.77 -6.22
N VAL A 270 0.45 -3.52 -4.90
CA VAL A 270 0.16 -4.54 -3.90
C VAL A 270 -0.96 -4.06 -2.99
N PHE A 271 -2.03 -4.84 -2.92
CA PHE A 271 -3.15 -4.59 -2.01
C PHE A 271 -3.14 -5.59 -0.87
N PHE A 272 -3.13 -5.09 0.36
CA PHE A 272 -3.27 -5.89 1.58
C PHE A 272 -4.66 -5.68 2.16
N ALA A 273 -5.39 -6.78 2.36
CA ALA A 273 -6.75 -6.77 2.91
C ALA A 273 -7.66 -5.66 2.31
N PRO A 274 -7.77 -5.56 0.97
CA PRO A 274 -8.45 -4.43 0.33
C PRO A 274 -9.91 -4.26 0.75
N ASP A 275 -10.24 -3.07 1.27
CA ASP A 275 -11.61 -2.69 1.65
C ASP A 275 -12.30 -1.93 0.50
N ILE A 276 -12.48 -2.64 -0.61
CA ILE A 276 -13.17 -2.17 -1.82
C ILE A 276 -14.07 -3.28 -2.33
N ASP A 277 -15.23 -2.91 -2.88
CA ASP A 277 -16.10 -3.87 -3.56
C ASP A 277 -15.40 -4.47 -4.80
N LEU A 278 -15.57 -5.77 -5.05
CA LEU A 278 -14.92 -6.48 -6.15
C LEU A 278 -15.24 -5.87 -7.53
N ASP A 279 -16.49 -5.45 -7.74
CA ASP A 279 -16.93 -4.90 -9.02
C ASP A 279 -16.40 -3.48 -9.21
N VAL A 280 -16.40 -2.69 -8.13
CA VAL A 280 -15.77 -1.36 -8.12
C VAL A 280 -14.27 -1.46 -8.40
N ALA A 281 -13.57 -2.40 -7.77
CA ALA A 281 -12.16 -2.63 -8.01
C ALA A 281 -11.90 -3.03 -9.47
N SER A 282 -12.66 -3.99 -9.99
CA SER A 282 -12.55 -4.45 -11.38
C SER A 282 -12.77 -3.29 -12.37
N SER A 283 -13.79 -2.47 -12.14
CA SER A 283 -14.07 -1.27 -12.95
C SER A 283 -12.89 -0.28 -12.92
N LYS A 284 -12.37 0.05 -11.73
CA LYS A 284 -11.24 0.99 -11.59
C LYS A 284 -9.99 0.49 -12.30
N MET A 285 -9.66 -0.79 -12.13
CA MET A 285 -8.41 -1.36 -12.63
C MET A 285 -8.37 -1.56 -14.14
N PHE A 286 -9.52 -1.86 -14.75
CA PHE A 286 -9.58 -2.28 -16.15
C PHE A 286 -10.36 -1.32 -17.05
N ALA A 287 -10.81 -0.16 -16.52
CA ALA A 287 -11.52 0.86 -17.30
C ALA A 287 -10.76 1.24 -18.59
N TRP A 288 -9.45 1.47 -18.50
CA TRP A 288 -8.65 1.96 -19.62
C TRP A 288 -8.50 0.94 -20.78
N VAL A 289 -8.60 -0.37 -20.51
CA VAL A 289 -8.61 -1.42 -21.55
C VAL A 289 -10.01 -1.80 -22.00
N SER A 290 -11.05 -1.38 -21.25
CA SER A 290 -12.43 -1.79 -21.50
C SER A 290 -13.22 -0.76 -22.31
N ASP A 291 -12.66 0.42 -22.56
CA ASP A 291 -13.28 1.49 -23.33
C ASP A 291 -12.58 1.66 -24.70
N PRO A 292 -13.16 1.15 -25.80
CA PRO A 292 -12.60 1.29 -27.14
C PRO A 292 -12.63 2.72 -27.68
N ASP A 293 -13.45 3.60 -27.08
CA ASP A 293 -13.58 5.00 -27.47
C ASP A 293 -12.57 5.90 -26.75
N LEU A 294 -11.85 5.36 -25.76
CA LEU A 294 -10.81 6.09 -25.05
C LEU A 294 -9.71 6.55 -26.02
N ALA A 295 -9.32 7.82 -25.88
CA ALA A 295 -8.33 8.43 -26.77
C ALA A 295 -6.95 7.78 -26.61
N PHE A 296 -6.26 7.56 -27.74
CA PHE A 296 -4.86 7.12 -27.82
C PHE A 296 -4.02 8.17 -28.58
N GLY A 297 -3.61 9.21 -27.87
CA GLY A 297 -3.18 10.49 -28.45
C GLY A 297 -4.39 11.34 -28.84
N SER A 298 -4.42 11.82 -30.09
CA SER A 298 -5.50 12.69 -30.58
C SER A 298 -6.76 11.96 -31.08
N LYS A 299 -6.76 10.63 -31.15
CA LYS A 299 -7.87 9.80 -31.67
C LYS A 299 -7.92 8.47 -30.92
N SER A 300 -9.09 7.84 -30.84
CA SER A 300 -9.21 6.46 -30.32
C SER A 300 -8.52 5.46 -31.25
N ARG A 301 -8.05 4.35 -30.67
CA ARG A 301 -7.51 3.20 -31.40
C ARG A 301 -8.00 1.90 -30.74
N PRO A 302 -9.22 1.44 -31.08
CA PRO A 302 -9.93 0.38 -30.35
C PRO A 302 -9.16 -0.93 -30.16
N SER A 303 -8.21 -1.25 -31.05
CA SER A 303 -7.42 -2.48 -31.00
C SER A 303 -6.05 -2.34 -30.33
N THR A 304 -5.69 -1.15 -29.84
CA THR A 304 -4.35 -0.88 -29.31
C THR A 304 -4.31 -1.06 -27.80
N VAL A 305 -3.44 -1.96 -27.32
CA VAL A 305 -3.08 -2.07 -25.91
C VAL A 305 -1.54 -1.96 -25.82
N PRO A 306 -0.99 -0.92 -25.18
CA PRO A 306 0.46 -0.77 -25.06
C PRO A 306 1.06 -1.89 -24.20
N PRO A 307 2.34 -2.25 -24.39
CA PRO A 307 3.00 -3.27 -23.60
C PRO A 307 3.11 -2.83 -22.14
N GLN A 308 2.65 -3.68 -21.22
CA GLN A 308 2.61 -3.37 -19.78
C GLN A 308 3.96 -3.56 -19.08
N GLY A 309 4.96 -4.13 -19.76
CA GLY A 309 6.29 -4.35 -19.19
C GLY A 309 6.23 -5.29 -17.97
N PRO A 310 6.93 -4.98 -16.86
CA PRO A 310 6.92 -5.77 -15.64
C PRO A 310 5.79 -5.40 -14.68
N LEU A 311 4.82 -4.57 -15.08
CA LEU A 311 3.69 -4.19 -14.22
C LEU A 311 2.97 -5.44 -13.69
N HIS A 312 2.78 -5.50 -12.38
CA HIS A 312 2.11 -6.62 -11.73
C HIS A 312 1.25 -6.14 -10.56
N LEU A 313 0.01 -6.62 -10.48
CA LEU A 313 -0.89 -6.47 -9.34
C LEU A 313 -0.80 -7.73 -8.48
N THR A 314 -0.62 -7.56 -7.18
CA THR A 314 -0.79 -8.64 -6.21
C THR A 314 -1.82 -8.24 -5.16
N VAL A 315 -2.83 -9.08 -4.97
CA VAL A 315 -3.89 -8.87 -3.99
C VAL A 315 -3.80 -9.96 -2.93
N TYR A 316 -3.50 -9.58 -1.69
CA TYR A 316 -3.65 -10.48 -0.55
C TYR A 316 -5.07 -10.37 0.00
N SER A 317 -5.73 -11.51 0.17
CA SER A 317 -7.07 -11.62 0.72
C SER A 317 -7.11 -12.59 1.90
N SER A 318 -8.00 -12.36 2.85
CA SER A 318 -8.35 -13.31 3.89
C SER A 318 -9.87 -13.47 3.95
N PRO A 319 -10.41 -14.64 3.57
CA PRO A 319 -11.85 -14.89 3.62
C PRO A 319 -12.44 -14.86 5.05
N GLY A 320 -11.57 -14.93 6.06
CA GLY A 320 -11.91 -14.86 7.49
C GLY A 320 -11.77 -13.47 8.12
N ASP A 321 -11.37 -12.45 7.36
CA ASP A 321 -11.17 -11.09 7.88
C ASP A 321 -12.48 -10.49 8.40
N LYS A 322 -12.54 -10.32 9.73
CA LYS A 322 -13.72 -9.81 10.44
C LYS A 322 -13.92 -8.31 10.24
N ALA A 323 -12.85 -7.53 10.06
CA ALA A 323 -12.96 -6.09 9.83
C ALA A 323 -13.61 -5.82 8.47
N LEU A 324 -13.20 -6.58 7.45
CA LEU A 324 -13.85 -6.54 6.15
C LEU A 324 -15.28 -7.06 6.20
N GLY A 325 -15.57 -8.09 7.01
CA GLY A 325 -16.95 -8.54 7.23
C GLY A 325 -17.87 -7.45 7.80
N ALA A 326 -17.35 -6.64 8.73
CA ALA A 326 -18.07 -5.47 9.25
C ALA A 326 -18.28 -4.41 8.16
N SER A 327 -17.26 -4.12 7.35
CA SER A 327 -17.40 -3.21 6.19
C SER A 327 -18.46 -3.72 5.19
N THR A 328 -18.42 -5.01 4.83
CA THR A 328 -19.42 -5.63 3.95
C THR A 328 -20.84 -5.39 4.45
N LEU A 329 -21.07 -5.58 5.75
CA LEU A 329 -22.37 -5.33 6.38
C LEU A 329 -22.76 -3.84 6.34
N LEU A 330 -21.82 -2.93 6.66
CA LEU A 330 -22.05 -1.49 6.67
C LEU A 330 -22.46 -0.93 5.30
N PHE A 331 -21.91 -1.49 4.23
CA PHE A 331 -22.10 -0.97 2.87
C PHE A 331 -23.10 -1.77 2.02
N GLY A 332 -23.58 -2.92 2.52
CA GLY A 332 -24.45 -3.81 1.75
C GLY A 332 -23.80 -4.36 0.48
N SER A 333 -22.47 -4.37 0.39
CA SER A 333 -21.74 -4.93 -0.76
C SER A 333 -21.82 -6.45 -0.75
N ALA A 334 -21.88 -7.08 -1.93
CA ALA A 334 -21.94 -8.53 -2.04
C ALA A 334 -20.62 -9.21 -1.63
N LEU A 335 -19.47 -8.65 -2.02
CA LEU A 335 -18.14 -9.21 -1.72
C LEU A 335 -17.05 -8.13 -1.77
N ARG A 336 -16.27 -8.01 -0.69
CA ARG A 336 -15.05 -7.19 -0.67
C ARG A 336 -13.89 -7.94 -1.31
N LEU A 337 -13.07 -7.22 -2.07
CA LEU A 337 -11.87 -7.76 -2.70
C LEU A 337 -10.93 -8.43 -1.69
N GLY A 338 -10.83 -7.88 -0.48
CA GLY A 338 -9.96 -8.44 0.56
C GLY A 338 -10.52 -9.71 1.24
N GLN A 339 -11.77 -10.09 0.96
CA GLN A 339 -12.37 -11.36 1.40
C GLN A 339 -12.46 -12.39 0.27
N LEU A 340 -11.86 -12.10 -0.88
CA LEU A 340 -11.93 -12.96 -2.06
C LEU A 340 -11.31 -14.33 -1.77
N ALA A 341 -12.06 -15.37 -2.10
CA ALA A 341 -11.65 -16.77 -2.10
C ALA A 341 -12.10 -17.40 -3.42
N VAL A 342 -11.36 -18.39 -3.92
CA VAL A 342 -11.65 -19.02 -5.22
C VAL A 342 -13.06 -19.63 -5.26
N ASP A 343 -13.48 -20.24 -4.16
CA ASP A 343 -14.77 -20.90 -3.98
C ASP A 343 -15.94 -19.91 -3.76
N ARG A 344 -15.64 -18.63 -3.48
CA ARG A 344 -16.63 -17.56 -3.26
C ARG A 344 -16.83 -16.65 -4.47
N LEU A 345 -16.14 -16.90 -5.58
CA LEU A 345 -16.32 -16.14 -6.81
C LEU A 345 -17.69 -16.41 -7.45
N PRO A 346 -18.48 -15.37 -7.76
CA PRO A 346 -19.66 -15.51 -8.59
C PRO A 346 -19.32 -16.15 -9.95
N LYS A 347 -20.20 -17.01 -10.48
CA LYS A 347 -19.94 -17.80 -11.70
C LYS A 347 -19.67 -16.94 -12.94
N ASP A 348 -20.46 -15.89 -13.13
CA ASP A 348 -20.31 -14.90 -14.20
C ASP A 348 -18.96 -14.15 -14.15
N ARG A 349 -18.49 -13.84 -12.94
CA ARG A 349 -17.17 -13.22 -12.71
C ARG A 349 -16.01 -14.19 -12.98
N SER A 350 -16.18 -15.46 -12.63
CA SER A 350 -15.23 -16.53 -12.97
C SER A 350 -15.09 -16.70 -14.49
N GLU A 351 -16.19 -16.60 -15.23
CA GLU A 351 -16.18 -16.63 -16.70
C GLU A 351 -15.47 -15.41 -17.29
N ALA A 352 -15.73 -14.20 -16.78
CA ALA A 352 -15.04 -12.98 -17.22
C ALA A 352 -13.52 -13.04 -16.97
N ALA A 353 -13.10 -13.50 -15.78
CA ALA A 353 -11.70 -13.72 -15.47
C ALA A 353 -11.06 -14.80 -16.37
N SER A 354 -11.83 -15.83 -16.72
CA SER A 354 -11.39 -16.90 -17.64
C SER A 354 -11.16 -16.39 -19.06
N ARG A 355 -11.80 -15.29 -19.50
CA ARG A 355 -11.52 -14.67 -20.81
C ARG A 355 -10.11 -14.08 -20.89
N TRP A 356 -9.49 -13.78 -19.75
CA TRP A 356 -8.11 -13.31 -19.69
C TRP A 356 -7.12 -14.43 -19.36
N ALA A 357 -7.60 -15.64 -19.06
CA ALA A 357 -6.74 -16.80 -18.88
C ALA A 357 -5.94 -17.07 -20.17
N GLY A 358 -4.62 -17.19 -20.05
CA GLY A 358 -3.71 -17.36 -21.19
C GLY A 358 -3.39 -16.08 -21.98
N SER A 359 -4.00 -14.94 -21.63
CA SER A 359 -3.64 -13.62 -22.19
C SER A 359 -2.53 -12.95 -21.37
N GLN A 360 -1.87 -11.94 -21.93
CA GLN A 360 -0.91 -11.12 -21.17
C GLN A 360 -1.57 -10.47 -19.95
N MET A 361 -2.86 -10.10 -20.02
CA MET A 361 -3.62 -9.50 -18.92
C MET A 361 -3.83 -10.47 -17.74
N GLY A 362 -4.00 -11.77 -18.03
CA GLY A 362 -4.14 -12.80 -17.00
C GLY A 362 -2.83 -13.09 -16.24
N GLY A 363 -1.68 -12.68 -16.80
CA GLY A 363 -0.38 -12.74 -16.14
C GLY A 363 0.02 -11.44 -15.41
N LEU A 364 -0.85 -10.42 -15.39
CA LEU A 364 -0.59 -9.16 -14.67
C LEU A 364 -1.11 -9.20 -13.23
N VAL A 365 -1.87 -10.21 -12.83
CA VAL A 365 -2.57 -10.22 -11.55
C VAL A 365 -2.36 -11.56 -10.85
N ASP A 366 -2.01 -11.50 -9.57
CA ASP A 366 -2.09 -12.63 -8.64
C ASP A 366 -3.04 -12.31 -7.48
N PHE A 367 -3.93 -13.25 -7.14
CA PHE A 367 -4.70 -13.22 -5.91
C PHE A 367 -4.14 -14.27 -4.95
N ILE A 368 -3.79 -13.84 -3.74
CA ILE A 368 -3.12 -14.66 -2.74
C ILE A 368 -4.02 -14.77 -1.53
N GLU A 369 -4.64 -15.92 -1.41
CA GLU A 369 -5.52 -16.26 -0.30
C GLU A 369 -4.69 -16.63 0.92
N PHE A 370 -5.00 -16.01 2.05
CA PHE A 370 -4.50 -16.37 3.36
C PHE A 370 -5.65 -16.90 4.22
N SER A 371 -5.53 -18.14 4.69
CA SER A 371 -6.59 -18.83 5.44
C SER A 371 -6.65 -18.44 6.92
N GLY A 372 -5.65 -17.71 7.44
CA GLY A 372 -5.67 -17.15 8.79
C GLY A 372 -6.41 -15.81 8.89
N GLY A 373 -6.60 -15.31 10.12
CA GLY A 373 -7.17 -13.97 10.37
C GLY A 373 -8.31 -13.95 11.41
N GLY A 374 -7.97 -13.81 12.69
CA GLY A 374 -8.93 -13.42 13.74
C GLY A 374 -9.20 -11.91 13.77
N PHE A 375 -9.71 -11.35 14.87
CA PHE A 375 -9.86 -9.87 15.03
C PHE A 375 -8.53 -9.09 14.89
N ILE A 376 -7.38 -9.76 15.05
CA ILE A 376 -6.01 -9.25 14.83
C ILE A 376 -5.57 -9.40 13.34
N GLY A 377 -6.41 -10.04 12.52
CA GLY A 377 -6.11 -10.46 11.16
C GLY A 377 -6.04 -9.35 10.12
N HIS A 378 -6.68 -8.19 10.31
CA HIS A 378 -6.74 -7.17 9.25
C HIS A 378 -5.36 -6.60 8.86
N SER A 379 -4.36 -6.73 9.74
CA SER A 379 -2.97 -6.33 9.49
C SER A 379 -2.03 -7.55 9.33
N TYR A 380 -2.54 -8.69 8.84
CA TYR A 380 -1.77 -9.94 8.68
C TYR A 380 -0.49 -9.76 7.85
N PHE A 381 -0.42 -8.77 6.96
CA PHE A 381 0.76 -8.52 6.13
C PHE A 381 1.99 -8.09 6.93
N LEU A 382 1.81 -7.58 8.15
CA LEU A 382 2.90 -7.26 9.08
C LEU A 382 3.13 -8.38 10.10
N SER A 383 2.06 -9.00 10.57
CA SER A 383 2.08 -9.91 11.72
C SER A 383 2.26 -11.38 11.35
N ASP A 384 1.88 -11.80 10.16
CA ASP A 384 2.01 -13.19 9.70
C ASP A 384 3.35 -13.41 8.99
N PRO A 385 4.22 -14.32 9.48
CA PRO A 385 5.53 -14.57 8.89
C PRO A 385 5.47 -15.09 7.44
N ALA A 386 4.45 -15.87 7.07
CA ALA A 386 4.36 -16.47 5.74
C ALA A 386 3.92 -15.45 4.69
N VAL A 387 2.91 -14.62 5.02
CA VAL A 387 2.52 -13.49 4.16
C VAL A 387 3.69 -12.51 4.00
N LYS A 388 4.38 -12.20 5.10
CA LYS A 388 5.54 -11.31 5.08
C LYS A 388 6.69 -11.88 4.23
N ALA A 389 6.97 -13.18 4.34
CA ALA A 389 7.98 -13.85 3.53
C ALA A 389 7.64 -13.80 2.03
N ASP A 390 6.39 -14.07 1.66
CA ASP A 390 5.95 -14.00 0.26
C ASP A 390 6.08 -12.58 -0.31
N PHE A 391 5.62 -11.57 0.45
CA PHE A 391 5.74 -10.19 0.03
C PHE A 391 7.20 -9.73 -0.12
N ILE A 392 8.09 -10.16 0.79
CA ILE A 392 9.53 -9.90 0.66
C ILE A 392 10.08 -10.53 -0.62
N ALA A 393 9.73 -11.80 -0.90
CA ALA A 393 10.16 -12.49 -2.12
C ALA A 393 9.65 -11.78 -3.39
N LEU A 394 8.41 -11.30 -3.39
CA LEU A 394 7.80 -10.53 -4.48
C LEU A 394 8.57 -9.23 -4.76
N ILE A 395 8.80 -8.38 -3.75
CA ILE A 395 9.36 -7.04 -3.95
C ILE A 395 10.90 -7.05 -3.99
N ARG A 396 11.52 -7.64 -2.97
CA ARG A 396 12.99 -7.66 -2.85
C ARG A 396 13.59 -8.60 -3.88
N ASP A 397 13.12 -9.84 -3.91
CA ASP A 397 13.76 -10.90 -4.70
C ASP A 397 13.22 -11.00 -6.13
N ARG A 398 12.21 -10.18 -6.45
CA ARG A 398 11.50 -10.12 -7.73
C ARG A 398 10.98 -11.49 -8.18
N ALA A 399 10.64 -12.33 -7.20
CA ALA A 399 10.13 -13.66 -7.44
C ALA A 399 8.72 -13.55 -8.03
N LYS A 400 8.44 -14.33 -9.07
CA LYS A 400 7.10 -14.40 -9.68
C LYS A 400 6.28 -15.46 -8.97
N ALA A 401 4.96 -15.41 -9.14
CA ALA A 401 4.09 -16.50 -8.71
C ALA A 401 4.57 -17.86 -9.23
N GLY A 402 4.59 -18.87 -8.35
CA GLY A 402 5.12 -20.21 -8.64
C GLY A 402 6.64 -20.35 -8.51
N ASP A 403 7.38 -19.27 -8.24
CA ASP A 403 8.79 -19.36 -7.84
C ASP A 403 8.88 -19.99 -6.43
N PRO A 404 9.72 -21.02 -6.19
CA PRO A 404 9.83 -21.68 -4.88
C PRO A 404 10.20 -20.75 -3.72
N ARG A 405 10.77 -19.58 -3.99
CA ARG A 405 11.05 -18.56 -2.97
C ARG A 405 9.77 -17.90 -2.44
N ARG A 406 8.69 -17.93 -3.22
CA ARG A 406 7.35 -17.52 -2.81
C ARG A 406 6.65 -18.74 -2.22
N GLN A 407 6.46 -18.74 -0.91
CA GLN A 407 5.80 -19.80 -0.16
C GLN A 407 4.29 -19.82 -0.42
N ILE A 408 3.90 -20.01 -1.68
CA ILE A 408 2.53 -20.02 -2.16
C ILE A 408 2.28 -21.23 -3.05
N VAL A 409 1.08 -21.80 -2.96
CA VAL A 409 0.63 -22.94 -3.77
C VAL A 409 -0.44 -22.48 -4.75
N GLU A 410 -0.35 -22.93 -6.00
CA GLU A 410 -1.36 -22.65 -7.03
C GLU A 410 -2.68 -23.34 -6.67
N ILE A 411 -3.79 -22.57 -6.56
CA ILE A 411 -5.14 -23.14 -6.49
C ILE A 411 -5.65 -23.33 -7.92
N LYS A 412 -5.65 -22.24 -8.67
CA LYS A 412 -6.03 -22.12 -10.09
C LYS A 412 -5.65 -20.72 -10.52
N ARG A 413 -4.76 -20.54 -11.49
CA ARG A 413 -4.38 -19.18 -11.95
C ARG A 413 -5.61 -18.30 -12.26
N PRO A 414 -5.60 -17.02 -11.85
CA PRO A 414 -4.53 -16.27 -11.14
C PRO A 414 -4.54 -16.41 -9.59
N PHE A 415 -5.15 -17.46 -9.03
CA PHE A 415 -5.34 -17.65 -7.60
C PHE A 415 -4.34 -18.62 -6.97
N TRP A 416 -3.79 -18.18 -5.85
CA TRP A 416 -2.76 -18.84 -5.05
C TRP A 416 -3.18 -18.85 -3.58
N ARG A 417 -2.57 -19.73 -2.79
CA ARG A 417 -2.72 -19.77 -1.34
C ARG A 417 -1.36 -19.67 -0.67
N VAL A 418 -1.24 -18.92 0.41
CA VAL A 418 -0.05 -18.96 1.27
C VAL A 418 0.11 -20.38 1.84
N SER A 419 1.28 -20.98 1.66
CA SER A 419 1.56 -22.31 2.20
C SER A 419 1.81 -22.22 3.71
N ASP A 420 1.02 -22.93 4.52
CA ASP A 420 1.31 -23.07 5.95
C ASP A 420 2.63 -23.84 6.12
N VAL A 421 3.67 -23.16 6.58
CA VAL A 421 4.98 -23.78 6.91
C VAL A 421 4.82 -24.91 7.95
N GLN A 422 3.70 -24.96 8.69
CA GLN A 422 3.39 -26.01 9.66
C GLN A 422 2.80 -27.32 9.07
N GLN A 423 2.36 -27.36 7.81
CA GLN A 423 1.88 -28.61 7.19
C GLN A 423 2.98 -29.39 6.44
N ALA A 424 4.12 -28.76 6.14
CA ALA A 424 5.22 -29.43 5.43
C ALA A 424 6.01 -30.44 6.31
N PHE A 425 5.69 -30.55 7.60
CA PHE A 425 6.34 -31.45 8.57
C PHE A 425 5.36 -32.32 9.34
N ARG A 426 4.17 -32.62 8.79
CA ARG A 426 3.26 -33.62 9.36
C ARG A 426 3.23 -34.90 8.54
#